data_AF-A0A519JUE5-F1
#
_entry.id   AF-A0A519JUE5-F1
#
_cell.length_a   1.000
_cell.length_b   1.000
_cell.length_c   1.000
_cell.angle_alpha   90.00
_cell.angle_beta   90.00
_cell.angle_gamma   90.00
#
_symmetry.space_group_name_H-M   'P 1'
#
loop_
_entity.id
_entity.type
_entity.pdbx_description
1 polymer ?
#
loop_
_entity_poly.entity_id
_entity_poly.type
_entity_poly.pdbx_seq_one_letter_code
_entity_poly.pdbx_strand_id
1 'polypeptide(L)'
;MRRVYRGFSAVVLAGLGAFATNATNAAAQEAPSAFASRLARVIAPLEVNADGLSGPGGLVLSEAVAGSRYVLIGETHMTREIPAFTTQICRLMAPSGLNAMVIETGPEAARVVDSVMRSDERETLMGDFLTAHPDGVAFYRGRDEVRTVGDCAAAAGPDFELWGLDQEFLGASGHLLQEMLAA
;
A
#
# COMPACT_ATOMS: atom_id res chain seq x y z
N MET A 1 -12.98 30.45 68.43
CA MET A 1 -12.04 31.36 69.12
C MET A 1 -10.98 31.85 68.13
N ARG A 2 -10.68 33.16 68.17
CA ARG A 2 -9.48 33.91 67.71
C ARG A 2 -8.87 33.57 66.33
N ARG A 3 -9.02 34.45 65.33
CA ARG A 3 -8.27 35.69 65.02
C ARG A 3 -6.87 35.47 64.43
N VAL A 4 -6.76 35.83 63.13
CA VAL A 4 -5.82 36.80 62.50
C VAL A 4 -4.33 36.65 62.84
N TYR A 5 -3.47 36.53 61.81
CA TYR A 5 -2.35 37.47 61.60
C TYR A 5 -1.97 37.59 60.12
N ARG A 6 -2.00 38.84 59.62
CA ARG A 6 -1.29 39.32 58.44
C ARG A 6 0.18 39.53 58.83
N GLY A 7 1.11 39.25 57.92
CA GLY A 7 2.51 39.66 58.02
C GLY A 7 3.14 39.79 56.65
N PHE A 8 3.27 41.02 56.17
CA PHE A 8 4.09 41.42 55.03
C PHE A 8 5.58 41.24 55.36
N SER A 9 6.38 40.79 54.39
CA SER A 9 7.70 41.35 54.13
C SER A 9 8.19 40.94 52.74
N ALA A 10 8.46 41.97 51.93
CA ALA A 10 9.14 41.87 50.66
C ALA A 10 10.65 41.65 50.90
N VAL A 11 11.25 40.76 50.12
CA VAL A 11 12.69 40.79 49.86
C VAL A 11 12.86 40.78 48.35
N VAL A 12 13.27 41.95 47.85
CA VAL A 12 13.86 42.13 46.52
C VAL A 12 15.31 41.68 46.61
N LEU A 13 15.71 40.70 45.79
CA LEU A 13 17.11 40.55 45.42
C LEU A 13 17.21 40.41 43.90
N ALA A 14 17.83 41.42 43.30
CA ALA A 14 18.24 41.48 41.91
C ALA A 14 19.37 40.47 41.65
N GLY A 15 19.41 39.89 40.46
CA GLY A 15 20.48 38.98 40.10
C GLY A 15 20.42 38.50 38.64
N LEU A 16 20.81 39.40 37.74
CA LEU A 16 21.47 39.13 36.45
C LEU A 16 20.75 38.20 35.45
N GLY A 17 20.14 38.84 34.46
CA GLY A 17 19.77 38.22 33.19
C GLY A 17 20.99 37.65 32.48
N ALA A 18 21.04 36.32 32.39
CA ALA A 18 21.68 35.66 31.26
C ALA A 18 20.67 35.74 30.10
N PHE A 19 20.86 36.71 29.21
CA PHE A 19 20.27 36.64 27.87
C PHE A 19 20.89 35.40 27.21
N ALA A 20 20.19 34.27 27.28
CA ALA A 20 20.42 33.17 26.38
C ALA A 20 20.15 33.72 24.98
N THR A 21 21.23 34.07 24.26
CA THR A 21 21.19 34.30 22.83
C THR A 21 20.74 32.99 22.21
N ASN A 22 19.42 32.83 22.01
CA ASN A 22 18.87 31.92 21.04
C ASN A 22 19.38 32.40 19.69
N ALA A 23 20.59 31.96 19.32
CA ALA A 23 21.02 31.94 17.94
C ALA A 23 20.04 31.02 17.22
N THR A 24 18.94 31.59 16.74
CA THR A 24 18.15 30.97 15.70
C THR A 24 19.09 30.87 14.51
N ASN A 25 19.72 29.71 14.37
CA ASN A 25 20.17 29.23 13.08
C ASN A 25 18.90 29.12 12.22
N ALA A 26 18.49 30.24 11.64
CA ALA A 26 17.66 30.21 10.45
C ALA A 26 18.53 29.55 9.38
N ALA A 27 18.49 28.22 9.34
CA ALA A 27 18.98 27.48 8.19
C ALA A 27 18.29 28.13 6.98
N ALA A 28 19.07 28.80 6.14
CA ALA A 28 18.54 29.37 4.92
C ALA A 28 17.88 28.23 4.16
N GLN A 29 16.55 28.27 4.04
CA GLN A 29 15.81 27.30 3.25
C GLN A 29 16.27 27.48 1.82
N GLU A 30 17.08 26.56 1.30
CA GLU A 30 17.54 26.62 -0.08
C GLU A 30 16.32 26.71 -1.00
N ALA A 31 16.36 27.66 -1.93
CA ALA A 31 15.29 27.82 -2.91
C ALA A 31 15.15 26.50 -3.70
N PRO A 32 13.92 26.03 -3.97
CA PRO A 32 13.72 24.80 -4.71
C PRO A 32 14.44 24.84 -6.05
N SER A 33 15.12 23.75 -6.40
CA SER A 33 15.80 23.65 -7.69
C SER A 33 14.83 23.90 -8.84
N ALA A 34 15.37 24.28 -10.01
CA ALA A 34 14.55 24.42 -11.22
C ALA A 34 13.79 23.12 -11.55
N PHE A 35 14.37 21.96 -11.24
CA PHE A 35 13.72 20.66 -11.38
C PHE A 35 12.53 20.51 -10.41
N ALA A 36 12.74 20.73 -9.10
CA ALA A 36 11.69 20.63 -8.10
C ALA A 36 10.52 21.59 -8.41
N SER A 37 10.84 22.80 -8.88
CA SER A 37 9.84 23.79 -9.29
C SER A 37 9.05 23.37 -10.53
N ARG A 38 9.67 22.66 -11.49
CA ARG A 38 8.97 22.11 -12.66
C ARG A 38 8.11 20.92 -12.28
N LEU A 39 8.63 20.02 -11.45
CA LEU A 39 7.89 18.85 -10.96
C LEU A 39 6.64 19.29 -10.19
N ALA A 40 6.77 20.26 -9.27
CA ALA A 40 5.65 20.78 -8.49
C ALA A 40 4.50 21.34 -9.36
N ARG A 41 4.81 21.83 -10.57
CA ARG A 41 3.80 22.34 -11.51
C ARG A 41 3.05 21.26 -12.29
N VAL A 42 3.55 20.03 -12.30
CA VAL A 42 2.97 18.91 -13.04
C VAL A 42 2.45 17.79 -12.13
N ILE A 43 2.62 17.90 -10.81
CA ILE A 43 1.99 16.98 -9.86
C ILE A 43 0.48 17.17 -9.91
N ALA A 44 -0.23 16.10 -10.24
CA ALA A 44 -1.68 16.02 -10.16
C ALA A 44 -2.05 15.28 -8.87
N PRO A 45 -2.70 15.93 -7.89
CA PRO A 45 -3.13 15.27 -6.65
C PRO A 45 -4.07 14.10 -6.94
N LEU A 46 -3.83 12.99 -6.25
CA LEU A 46 -4.62 11.78 -6.33
C LEU A 46 -5.12 11.40 -4.95
N GLU A 47 -6.40 11.09 -4.88
CA GLU A 47 -7.02 10.46 -3.74
C GLU A 47 -7.45 9.03 -4.12
N VAL A 48 -7.14 8.08 -3.24
CA VAL A 48 -7.52 6.67 -3.40
C VAL A 48 -8.56 6.35 -2.35
N ASN A 49 -9.78 6.11 -2.77
CA ASN A 49 -10.92 5.85 -1.91
C ASN A 49 -11.51 4.47 -2.20
N ALA A 50 -12.32 3.97 -1.27
CA ALA A 50 -13.04 2.71 -1.46
C ALA A 50 -14.00 2.74 -2.66
N ASP A 51 -14.45 3.92 -3.08
CA ASP A 51 -15.39 4.10 -4.19
C ASP A 51 -14.69 4.46 -5.52
N GLY A 52 -13.36 4.63 -5.54
CA GLY A 52 -12.62 4.94 -6.75
C GLY A 52 -11.44 5.90 -6.56
N LEU A 53 -10.94 6.40 -7.70
CA LEU A 53 -9.89 7.42 -7.76
C LEU A 53 -10.50 8.81 -7.94
N SER A 54 -10.05 9.78 -7.16
CA SER A 54 -10.51 11.18 -7.24
C SER A 54 -9.36 12.18 -7.31
N GLY A 55 -9.71 13.45 -7.60
CA GLY A 55 -8.77 14.53 -7.83
C GLY A 55 -8.23 14.58 -9.28
N PRO A 56 -7.42 15.60 -9.62
CA PRO A 56 -6.86 15.76 -10.96
C PRO A 56 -6.06 14.53 -11.44
N GLY A 57 -5.35 13.85 -10.53
CA GLY A 57 -4.60 12.63 -10.84
C GLY A 57 -5.51 11.46 -11.20
N GLY A 58 -6.69 11.37 -10.61
CA GLY A 58 -7.68 10.33 -10.93
C GLY A 58 -8.18 10.44 -12.37
N LEU A 59 -8.37 11.67 -12.88
CA LEU A 59 -8.74 11.91 -14.28
C LEU A 59 -7.61 11.48 -15.23
N VAL A 60 -6.37 11.88 -14.95
CA VAL A 60 -5.19 11.49 -15.73
C VAL A 60 -5.06 9.98 -15.82
N LEU A 61 -5.20 9.28 -14.70
CA LEU A 61 -5.13 7.82 -14.66
C LEU A 61 -6.31 7.16 -15.39
N SER A 62 -7.53 7.67 -15.22
CA SER A 62 -8.71 7.12 -15.91
C SER A 62 -8.57 7.20 -17.43
N GLU A 63 -8.10 8.35 -17.94
CA GLU A 63 -7.83 8.53 -19.37
C GLU A 63 -6.70 7.60 -19.86
N ALA A 64 -5.60 7.51 -19.12
CA ALA A 64 -4.48 6.63 -19.47
C ALA A 64 -4.89 5.15 -19.48
N VAL A 65 -5.66 4.70 -18.48
CA VAL A 65 -6.17 3.32 -18.38
C VAL A 65 -7.13 3.03 -19.53
N ALA A 66 -8.07 3.93 -19.83
CA ALA A 66 -9.01 3.75 -20.93
C ALA A 66 -8.32 3.64 -22.30
N GLY A 67 -7.17 4.30 -22.47
CA GLY A 67 -6.33 4.21 -23.67
C GLY A 67 -5.40 2.99 -23.72
N SER A 68 -5.38 2.15 -22.68
CA SER A 68 -4.38 1.09 -22.50
C SER A 68 -4.99 -0.30 -22.57
N ARG A 69 -4.29 -1.22 -23.25
CA ARG A 69 -4.63 -2.66 -23.24
C ARG A 69 -3.99 -3.41 -22.07
N TYR A 70 -2.85 -2.91 -21.60
CA TYR A 70 -2.08 -3.46 -20.51
C TYR A 70 -1.70 -2.32 -19.57
N VAL A 71 -1.85 -2.54 -18.26
CA VAL A 71 -1.45 -1.59 -17.23
C VAL A 71 -0.46 -2.30 -16.31
N LEU A 72 0.72 -1.71 -16.17
CA LEU A 72 1.78 -2.22 -15.30
C LEU A 72 1.81 -1.36 -14.04
N ILE A 73 1.75 -2.02 -12.88
CA ILE A 73 1.81 -1.36 -11.57
C ILE A 73 3.07 -1.87 -10.89
N GLY A 74 4.03 -0.97 -10.68
CA GLY A 74 5.18 -1.24 -9.84
C GLY A 74 4.84 -0.93 -8.39
N GLU A 75 5.47 -1.64 -7.45
CA GLU A 75 5.21 -1.46 -6.03
C GLU A 75 6.46 -1.37 -5.17
N THR A 76 6.27 -0.80 -3.98
CA THR A 76 7.09 -1.09 -2.81
C THR A 76 6.31 -2.07 -1.95
N HIS A 77 6.90 -3.24 -1.67
CA HIS A 77 6.24 -4.27 -0.88
C HIS A 77 5.87 -3.79 0.53
N MET A 78 4.93 -4.51 1.16
CA MET A 78 4.49 -4.31 2.55
C MET A 78 3.82 -2.94 2.79
N THR A 79 3.07 -2.44 1.81
CA THR A 79 2.23 -1.24 1.93
C THR A 79 0.75 -1.62 1.88
N ARG A 80 -0.12 -0.72 2.35
CA ARG A 80 -1.58 -0.90 2.26
C ARG A 80 -2.17 -0.07 1.12
N GLU A 81 -1.50 1.03 0.82
CA GLU A 81 -1.90 2.06 -0.10
C GLU A 81 -1.80 1.59 -1.56
N ILE A 82 -0.76 0.80 -1.90
CA ILE A 82 -0.58 0.25 -3.25
C ILE A 82 -1.62 -0.83 -3.56
N PRO A 83 -1.87 -1.82 -2.67
CA PRO A 83 -3.02 -2.72 -2.80
C PRO A 83 -4.35 -1.98 -3.07
N ALA A 84 -4.68 -0.96 -2.26
CA ALA A 84 -5.90 -0.18 -2.43
C ALA A 84 -5.96 0.55 -3.79
N PHE A 85 -4.83 1.10 -4.23
CA PHE A 85 -4.69 1.74 -5.54
C PHE A 85 -4.91 0.73 -6.68
N THR A 86 -4.25 -0.43 -6.62
CA THR A 86 -4.36 -1.52 -7.61
C THR A 86 -5.80 -1.98 -7.76
N THR A 87 -6.54 -2.16 -6.65
CA THR A 87 -7.97 -2.48 -6.70
C THR A 87 -8.78 -1.45 -7.49
N GLN A 88 -8.48 -0.15 -7.33
CA GLN A 88 -9.20 0.88 -8.09
C GLN A 88 -8.83 0.86 -9.58
N ILE A 89 -7.58 0.54 -9.93
CA ILE A 89 -7.18 0.35 -11.32
C ILE A 89 -7.91 -0.84 -11.95
N CYS A 90 -8.01 -1.98 -11.24
CA CYS A 90 -8.79 -3.13 -11.71
C CYS A 90 -10.25 -2.77 -11.99
N ARG A 91 -10.87 -1.98 -11.10
CA ARG A 91 -12.25 -1.48 -11.27
C ARG A 91 -12.40 -0.53 -12.46
N LEU A 92 -11.40 0.30 -12.73
CA LEU A 92 -11.38 1.13 -13.95
C LEU A 92 -11.23 0.30 -15.23
N MET A 93 -10.46 -0.78 -15.18
CA MET A 93 -10.24 -1.67 -16.33
C MET A 93 -11.42 -2.62 -16.59
N ALA A 94 -12.16 -3.03 -15.55
CA ALA A 94 -13.22 -4.03 -15.63
C ALA A 94 -14.28 -3.72 -16.72
N PRO A 95 -14.85 -2.50 -16.83
CA PRO A 95 -15.80 -2.17 -17.90
C PRO A 95 -15.24 -2.31 -19.32
N SER A 96 -13.91 -2.27 -19.47
CA SER A 96 -13.20 -2.42 -20.75
C SER A 96 -12.75 -3.87 -21.01
N GLY A 97 -13.16 -4.82 -20.17
CA GLY A 97 -12.89 -6.25 -20.36
C GLY A 97 -11.62 -6.74 -19.68
N LEU A 98 -11.28 -6.22 -18.49
CA LEU A 98 -10.25 -6.86 -17.65
C LEU A 98 -10.62 -8.33 -17.45
N ASN A 99 -9.75 -9.23 -17.89
CA ASN A 99 -9.95 -10.67 -17.79
C ASN A 99 -8.73 -11.40 -17.24
N ALA A 100 -7.63 -10.70 -16.95
CA ALA A 100 -6.45 -11.30 -16.37
C ALA A 100 -5.69 -10.32 -15.49
N MET A 101 -5.12 -10.83 -14.41
CA MET A 101 -4.09 -10.16 -13.63
C MET A 101 -2.83 -11.02 -13.64
N VAL A 102 -1.70 -10.34 -13.75
CA VAL A 102 -0.40 -10.96 -13.81
C VAL A 102 0.40 -10.49 -12.60
N ILE A 103 0.93 -11.43 -11.83
CA ILE A 103 1.56 -11.17 -10.53
C ILE A 103 3.02 -11.64 -10.53
N GLU A 104 3.85 -10.93 -9.76
CA GLU A 104 5.27 -11.23 -9.55
C GLU A 104 5.43 -12.46 -8.63
N THR A 105 4.94 -13.62 -9.05
CA THR A 105 4.99 -14.86 -8.27
C THR A 105 5.11 -16.04 -9.23
N GLY A 106 5.64 -17.16 -8.73
CA GLY A 106 5.72 -18.41 -9.49
C GLY A 106 4.36 -18.90 -10.01
N PRO A 107 4.28 -19.53 -11.19
CA PRO A 107 3.03 -20.09 -11.74
C PRO A 107 2.26 -21.00 -10.77
N GLU A 108 2.95 -21.83 -9.99
CA GLU A 108 2.31 -22.77 -9.06
C GLU A 108 1.78 -22.05 -7.82
N ALA A 109 2.57 -21.15 -7.26
CA ALA A 109 2.09 -20.28 -6.18
C ALA A 109 0.90 -19.38 -6.63
N ALA A 110 0.88 -18.92 -7.88
CA ALA A 110 -0.26 -18.19 -8.44
C ALA A 110 -1.53 -19.05 -8.52
N ARG A 111 -1.42 -20.36 -8.80
CA ARG A 111 -2.57 -21.28 -8.74
C ARG A 111 -3.13 -21.41 -7.32
N VAL A 112 -2.27 -21.41 -6.32
CA VAL A 112 -2.72 -21.39 -4.91
C VAL A 112 -3.53 -20.13 -4.64
N VAL A 113 -3.02 -18.95 -5.01
CA VAL A 113 -3.74 -17.67 -4.83
C VAL A 113 -5.07 -17.68 -5.59
N ASP A 114 -5.08 -18.12 -6.86
CA ASP A 114 -6.29 -18.23 -7.69
C ASP A 114 -7.35 -19.14 -7.06
N SER A 115 -6.92 -20.26 -6.47
CA SER A 115 -7.83 -21.23 -5.83
C SER A 115 -8.59 -20.67 -4.63
N VAL A 116 -8.03 -19.67 -3.94
CA VAL A 116 -8.62 -19.09 -2.72
C VAL A 116 -9.20 -17.70 -2.92
N MET A 117 -8.76 -16.94 -3.93
CA MET A 117 -9.06 -15.50 -4.04
C MET A 117 -10.56 -15.18 -4.18
N ARG A 118 -11.36 -16.12 -4.68
CA ARG A 118 -12.82 -15.96 -4.82
C ARG A 118 -13.60 -16.34 -3.56
N SER A 119 -12.95 -16.94 -2.57
CA SER A 119 -13.56 -17.28 -1.29
C SER A 119 -13.80 -16.03 -0.44
N ASP A 120 -14.87 -16.03 0.35
CA ASP A 120 -15.08 -15.06 1.44
C ASP A 120 -14.08 -15.28 2.59
N GLU A 121 -13.45 -16.46 2.65
CA GLU A 121 -12.45 -16.85 3.65
C GLU A 121 -11.02 -16.78 3.10
N ARG A 122 -10.80 -16.07 1.97
CA ARG A 122 -9.51 -16.03 1.24
C ARG A 122 -8.31 -15.76 2.13
N GLU A 123 -8.40 -14.84 3.10
CA GLU A 123 -7.30 -14.55 4.01
C GLU A 123 -6.97 -15.69 4.95
N THR A 124 -8.00 -16.37 5.47
CA THR A 124 -7.83 -17.54 6.34
C THR A 124 -7.19 -18.67 5.57
N LEU A 125 -7.72 -18.99 4.39
CA LEU A 125 -7.21 -20.07 3.53
C LEU A 125 -5.76 -19.81 3.11
N MET A 126 -5.43 -18.55 2.76
CA MET A 126 -4.06 -18.19 2.46
C MET A 126 -3.16 -18.27 3.69
N GLY A 127 -3.64 -17.86 4.87
CA GLY A 127 -2.91 -18.00 6.13
C GLY A 127 -2.61 -19.45 6.50
N ASP A 128 -3.56 -20.35 6.28
CA ASP A 128 -3.40 -21.79 6.49
C ASP A 128 -2.35 -22.37 5.53
N PHE A 129 -2.40 -21.99 4.25
CA PHE A 129 -1.38 -22.36 3.27
C PHE A 129 0.01 -21.90 3.70
N LEU A 130 0.16 -20.63 4.09
CA LEU A 130 1.45 -20.07 4.53
C LEU A 130 1.99 -20.74 5.81
N THR A 131 1.10 -21.27 6.64
CA THR A 131 1.47 -22.02 7.85
C THR A 131 1.96 -23.43 7.50
N ALA A 132 1.28 -24.11 6.57
CA ALA A 132 1.65 -25.45 6.10
C ALA A 132 2.89 -25.44 5.18
N HIS A 133 3.06 -24.36 4.42
CA HIS A 133 4.12 -24.17 3.44
C HIS A 133 4.87 -22.85 3.69
N PRO A 134 5.68 -22.77 4.76
CA PRO A 134 6.50 -21.59 5.01
C PRO A 134 7.35 -21.25 3.78
N ASP A 135 7.31 -19.99 3.36
CA ASP A 135 8.02 -19.49 2.18
C ASP A 135 7.67 -20.23 0.88
N GLY A 136 6.47 -20.80 0.79
CA GLY A 136 5.92 -21.36 -0.44
C GLY A 136 5.59 -20.31 -1.50
N VAL A 137 5.42 -19.05 -1.09
CA VAL A 137 5.17 -17.90 -1.96
C VAL A 137 5.99 -16.69 -1.49
N ALA A 138 6.47 -15.89 -2.45
CA ALA A 138 7.28 -14.69 -2.17
C ALA A 138 6.44 -13.53 -1.63
N PHE A 139 5.29 -13.26 -2.27
CA PHE A 139 4.37 -12.17 -1.94
C PHE A 139 2.95 -12.69 -1.65
N TYR A 140 1.96 -11.80 -1.52
CA TYR A 140 0.59 -12.21 -1.14
C TYR A 140 0.53 -12.87 0.24
N ARG A 141 1.41 -12.42 1.14
CA ARG A 141 1.47 -12.85 2.55
C ARG A 141 0.69 -11.91 3.44
N GLY A 142 0.48 -10.67 2.99
CA GLY A 142 -0.35 -9.68 3.66
C GLY A 142 -1.81 -9.79 3.27
N ARG A 143 -2.70 -9.53 4.23
CA ARG A 143 -4.15 -9.45 4.00
C ARG A 143 -4.53 -8.53 2.84
N ASP A 144 -3.90 -7.37 2.74
CA ASP A 144 -4.29 -6.36 1.75
C ASP A 144 -3.92 -6.80 0.32
N GLU A 145 -2.81 -7.52 0.15
CA GLU A 145 -2.42 -8.14 -1.13
C GLU A 145 -3.41 -9.25 -1.53
N VAL A 146 -3.74 -10.16 -0.59
CA VAL A 146 -4.72 -11.24 -0.83
C VAL A 146 -6.09 -10.68 -1.21
N ARG A 147 -6.53 -9.61 -0.54
CA ARG A 147 -7.77 -8.91 -0.86
C ARG A 147 -7.75 -8.33 -2.26
N THR A 148 -6.65 -7.68 -2.64
CA THR A 148 -6.51 -7.01 -3.93
C THR A 148 -6.81 -7.95 -5.08
N VAL A 149 -6.24 -9.16 -5.08
CA VAL A 149 -6.47 -10.12 -6.15
C VAL A 149 -7.95 -10.54 -6.21
N GLY A 150 -8.55 -10.87 -5.05
CA GLY A 150 -9.95 -11.25 -5.00
C GLY A 150 -10.91 -10.10 -5.38
N ASP A 151 -10.57 -8.85 -5.05
CA ASP A 151 -11.34 -7.67 -5.42
C ASP A 151 -11.22 -7.37 -6.92
N CYS A 152 -10.03 -7.55 -7.51
CA CYS A 152 -9.82 -7.48 -8.95
C CYS A 152 -10.63 -8.56 -9.68
N ALA A 153 -10.59 -9.81 -9.19
CA ALA A 153 -11.39 -10.90 -9.72
C ALA A 153 -12.90 -10.61 -9.64
N ALA A 154 -13.36 -10.10 -8.50
CA ALA A 154 -14.77 -9.73 -8.31
C ALA A 154 -15.20 -8.59 -9.25
N ALA A 155 -14.33 -7.61 -9.51
CA ALA A 155 -14.61 -6.53 -10.44
C ALA A 155 -14.64 -7.01 -11.91
N ALA A 156 -13.72 -7.90 -12.29
CA ALA A 156 -13.58 -8.43 -13.64
C ALA A 156 -14.65 -9.47 -14.02
N GLY A 157 -15.08 -10.28 -13.04
CA GLY A 157 -16.09 -11.32 -13.24
C GLY A 157 -15.52 -12.74 -13.36
N PRO A 158 -16.35 -13.71 -13.79
CA PRO A 158 -16.04 -15.14 -13.67
C PRO A 158 -14.87 -15.59 -14.54
N ASP A 159 -14.67 -14.96 -15.71
CA ASP A 159 -13.64 -15.32 -16.69
C ASP A 159 -12.26 -14.74 -16.34
N PHE A 160 -12.11 -14.13 -15.15
CA PHE A 160 -10.84 -13.57 -14.71
C PHE A 160 -9.79 -14.66 -14.45
N GLU A 161 -8.61 -14.49 -15.01
CA GLU A 161 -7.47 -15.39 -14.82
C GLU A 161 -6.35 -14.73 -14.00
N LEU A 162 -5.68 -15.52 -13.16
CA LEU A 162 -4.50 -15.07 -12.42
C LEU A 162 -3.26 -15.83 -12.90
N TRP A 163 -2.26 -15.10 -13.39
CA TRP A 163 -1.02 -15.70 -13.89
C TRP A 163 0.18 -15.26 -13.05
N GLY A 164 1.02 -16.23 -12.69
CA GLY A 164 2.35 -15.97 -12.12
C GLY A 164 3.41 -15.89 -13.22
N LEU A 165 4.27 -14.87 -13.18
CA LEU A 165 5.38 -14.70 -14.15
C LEU A 165 6.78 -14.80 -13.55
N ASP A 166 6.89 -15.08 -12.25
CA ASP A 166 8.19 -15.23 -11.62
C ASP A 166 8.61 -16.71 -11.53
N GLN A 167 9.79 -16.97 -10.98
CA GLN A 167 10.19 -18.29 -10.52
C GLN A 167 9.48 -18.66 -9.21
N GLU A 168 9.36 -19.96 -8.93
CA GLU A 168 8.85 -20.43 -7.64
C GLU A 168 9.75 -19.98 -6.48
N PHE A 169 9.14 -19.66 -5.35
CA PHE A 169 9.89 -19.19 -4.19
C PHE A 169 10.64 -20.33 -3.49
N LEU A 170 11.65 -19.98 -2.71
CA LEU A 170 12.62 -20.94 -2.13
C LEU A 170 11.98 -22.07 -1.30
N GLY A 171 10.83 -21.82 -0.65
CA GLY A 171 10.10 -22.79 0.16
C GLY A 171 9.03 -23.58 -0.62
N ALA A 172 8.85 -23.35 -1.92
CA ALA A 172 7.79 -23.99 -2.70
C ALA A 172 7.93 -25.52 -2.82
N SER A 173 9.15 -26.05 -2.71
CA SER A 173 9.46 -27.48 -2.92
C SER A 173 8.54 -28.43 -2.14
N GLY A 174 8.19 -28.12 -0.89
CA GLY A 174 7.32 -28.96 -0.07
C GLY A 174 5.89 -29.05 -0.63
N HIS A 175 5.33 -27.92 -1.06
CA HIS A 175 4.03 -27.86 -1.71
C HIS A 175 4.05 -28.58 -3.06
N LEU A 176 5.05 -28.30 -3.90
CA LEU A 176 5.18 -28.89 -5.23
C LEU A 176 5.28 -30.42 -5.20
N LEU A 177 6.02 -30.97 -4.23
CA LEU A 177 6.10 -32.42 -4.06
C LEU A 177 4.75 -33.04 -3.66
N GLN A 178 3.92 -32.32 -2.89
CA GLN A 178 2.57 -32.79 -2.55
C GLN A 178 1.66 -32.82 -3.77
N GLU A 179 1.69 -31.76 -4.59
CA GLU A 179 0.93 -31.72 -5.86
C GLU A 179 1.34 -32.86 -6.79
N MET A 180 2.65 -33.12 -6.94
CA MET A 180 3.17 -34.22 -7.76
C MET A 180 2.72 -35.61 -7.27
N LEU A 181 2.52 -35.79 -5.96
CA LEU A 181 2.06 -37.05 -5.38
C LEU A 181 0.53 -37.23 -5.48
N ALA A 182 -0.21 -36.14 -5.67
CA ALA A 182 -1.67 -36.16 -5.80
C ALA A 182 -2.16 -36.34 -7.25
N ALA A 183 -1.26 -36.19 -8.24
CA ALA A 183 -1.52 -36.28 -9.67
C ALA A 183 -1.62 -37.71 -10.24
#